data_AF-A0A2H0HSQ1-F1
#
_entry.id   AF-A0A2H0HSQ1-F1
#
_cell.length_a   1.000
_cell.length_b   1.000
_cell.length_c   1.000
_cell.angle_alpha   90.00
_cell.angle_beta   90.00
_cell.angle_gamma   90.00
#
_symmetry.space_group_name_H-M   'P 1'
#
loop_
_entity.id
_entity.type
_entity.pdbx_description
1 polymer ?
#
loop_
_entity_poly.entity_id
_entity_poly.type
_entity_poly.pdbx_seq_one_letter_code
_entity_poly.pdbx_strand_id
1 'polypeptide(L)'
;MSLLEKIVSGIHGARAAVRSDRFKSGDHVIRCVQCGNQSFERGSAQLNTAMLTFLDLDWANRNAYILSCKKCSHVMWFSIEPDKI
;
A
#
# COMPACT_ATOMS: atom_id res chain seq x y z
N MET A 1 -5.62 26.01 -25.84
CA MET A 1 -6.11 25.17 -24.72
C MET A 1 -6.60 26.06 -23.61
N SER A 2 -7.85 25.89 -23.21
CA SER A 2 -8.55 26.73 -22.22
C SER A 2 -8.07 26.41 -20.80
N LEU A 3 -8.04 27.41 -19.92
CA LEU A 3 -7.70 27.24 -18.49
C LEU A 3 -8.61 26.19 -17.82
N LEU A 4 -9.86 26.09 -18.26
CA LEU A 4 -10.85 25.12 -17.76
C LEU A 4 -10.44 23.67 -18.03
N GLU A 5 -9.86 23.38 -19.20
CA GLU A 5 -9.45 22.01 -19.59
C GLU A 5 -8.31 21.50 -18.68
N LYS A 6 -7.38 22.38 -18.31
CA LYS A 6 -6.27 22.05 -17.41
C LYS A 6 -6.75 21.72 -16.00
N ILE A 7 -7.74 22.45 -15.49
CA ILE A 7 -8.33 22.23 -14.17
C ILE A 7 -9.06 20.87 -14.13
N VAL A 8 -9.87 20.56 -15.15
CA VAL A 8 -10.60 19.29 -15.24
C VAL A 8 -9.64 18.10 -15.29
N SER A 9 -8.59 18.19 -16.11
CA SER A 9 -7.56 17.15 -16.19
C SER A 9 -6.83 16.97 -14.86
N GLY A 10 -6.51 18.06 -14.15
CA GLY A 10 -5.87 18.02 -12.84
C GLY A 10 -6.74 17.33 -11.78
N ILE A 11 -8.04 17.63 -11.74
CA ILE A 11 -8.99 17.00 -10.81
C ILE A 11 -9.14 15.50 -11.12
N HIS A 12 -9.15 15.11 -12.39
CA HIS A 12 -9.25 13.71 -12.77
C HIS A 12 -8.01 12.91 -12.36
N GLY A 13 -6.81 13.47 -12.58
CA GLY A 13 -5.55 12.89 -12.12
C GLY A 13 -5.49 12.75 -10.59
N ALA A 14 -5.94 13.77 -9.86
CA ALA A 14 -6.02 13.72 -8.40
C ALA A 14 -6.96 12.63 -7.90
N ARG A 15 -8.14 12.47 -8.52
CA ARG A 15 -9.09 11.39 -8.18
C ARG A 15 -8.55 10.00 -8.50
N ALA A 16 -7.85 9.84 -9.62
CA ALA A 16 -7.21 8.57 -9.98
C ALA A 16 -6.10 8.20 -8.98
N ALA A 17 -5.29 9.17 -8.55
CA ALA A 17 -4.28 8.96 -7.52
C ALA A 17 -4.89 8.51 -6.17
N VAL A 18 -6.01 9.11 -5.76
CA VAL A 18 -6.73 8.74 -4.52
C VAL A 18 -7.37 7.34 -4.60
N ARG A 19 -7.80 6.88 -5.78
CA ARG A 19 -8.33 5.52 -5.96
C ARG A 19 -7.25 4.44 -5.96
N SER A 20 -5.99 4.82 -6.12
CA SER A 20 -4.85 3.91 -6.27
C SER A 20 -4.44 3.21 -4.96
N ASP A 21 -5.23 3.36 -3.89
CA ASP A 21 -4.90 2.89 -2.55
C ASP A 21 -5.65 1.62 -2.13
N ARG A 22 -6.29 0.91 -3.07
CA ARG A 22 -7.05 -0.33 -2.79
C ARG A 22 -6.25 -1.56 -3.20
N PHE A 23 -6.40 -2.63 -2.42
CA PHE A 23 -5.62 -3.86 -2.59
C PHE A 23 -6.50 -5.12 -2.46
N LYS A 24 -6.07 -6.21 -3.08
CA LYS A 24 -6.63 -7.57 -2.91
C LYS A 24 -5.54 -8.57 -2.52
N SER A 25 -5.95 -9.67 -1.92
CA SER A 25 -5.14 -10.87 -1.72
C SER A 25 -5.88 -12.06 -2.33
N GLY A 26 -5.30 -12.64 -3.39
CA GLY A 26 -6.03 -13.54 -4.28
C GLY A 26 -7.28 -12.84 -4.84
N ASP A 27 -8.44 -13.46 -4.66
CA ASP A 27 -9.73 -12.92 -5.12
C ASP A 27 -10.46 -12.04 -4.08
N HIS A 28 -9.84 -11.80 -2.92
CA HIS A 28 -10.47 -11.09 -1.81
C HIS A 28 -9.98 -9.65 -1.71
N VAL A 29 -10.92 -8.68 -1.79
CA VAL A 29 -10.64 -7.27 -1.54
C VAL A 29 -10.33 -7.04 -0.05
N ILE A 30 -9.20 -6.41 0.23
CA ILE A 30 -8.74 -6.17 1.59
C ILE A 30 -9.55 -5.03 2.21
N ARG A 31 -10.01 -5.25 3.45
CA ARG A 31 -10.63 -4.24 4.31
C ARG A 31 -9.90 -4.21 5.64
N CYS A 32 -9.75 -3.01 6.20
CA CYS A 32 -9.12 -2.83 7.50
C CYS A 32 -9.93 -3.58 8.56
N VAL A 33 -9.30 -4.51 9.27
CA VAL A 33 -9.96 -5.32 10.30
C VAL A 33 -10.45 -4.49 11.50
N GLN A 34 -9.84 -3.32 11.74
CA GLN A 34 -10.20 -2.41 12.82
C GLN A 34 -11.40 -1.51 12.49
N CYS A 35 -11.52 -0.99 11.26
CA CYS A 35 -12.50 0.05 10.93
C CYS A 35 -13.27 -0.14 9.61
N GLY A 36 -13.00 -1.22 8.87
CA GLY A 36 -13.66 -1.55 7.59
C GLY A 36 -13.23 -0.72 6.38
N ASN A 37 -12.36 0.28 6.55
CA ASN A 37 -11.86 1.11 5.45
C ASN A 37 -11.08 0.30 4.39
N GLN A 38 -11.04 0.79 3.16
CA GLN A 38 -10.43 0.10 2.01
C GLN A 38 -9.28 0.85 1.35
N SER A 39 -8.91 2.01 1.88
CA SER A 39 -7.77 2.80 1.39
C SER A 39 -6.57 2.62 2.32
N PHE A 40 -5.44 2.27 1.72
CA PHE A 40 -4.21 1.93 2.42
C PHE A 40 -2.99 2.62 1.81
N GLU A 41 -2.01 2.88 2.65
CA GLU A 41 -0.64 3.16 2.25
C GLU A 41 0.15 1.85 2.26
N ARG A 42 0.86 1.56 1.15
CA ARG A 42 1.67 0.35 1.01
C ARG A 42 3.09 0.61 1.53
N GLY A 43 3.66 -0.36 2.24
CA GLY A 43 5.08 -0.39 2.58
C GLY A 43 5.62 -1.79 2.73
N SER A 44 6.83 -1.90 3.26
CA SER A 44 7.48 -3.16 3.60
C SER A 44 8.21 -3.04 4.93
N ALA A 45 8.26 -4.12 5.71
CA ALA A 45 9.03 -4.21 6.95
C ALA A 45 9.96 -5.43 6.93
N GLN A 46 11.17 -5.26 7.46
CA GLN A 46 12.12 -6.36 7.62
C GLN A 46 11.69 -7.26 8.78
N LEU A 47 11.66 -8.57 8.57
CA LEU A 47 11.33 -9.56 9.61
C LEU A 47 12.56 -10.05 10.41
N ASN A 48 13.74 -9.46 10.15
CA ASN A 48 15.02 -9.87 10.73
C ASN A 48 15.58 -8.85 11.73
N THR A 49 16.57 -9.29 12.52
CA THR A 49 17.44 -8.42 13.31
C THR A 49 18.28 -7.54 12.37
N ALA A 50 18.36 -6.23 12.62
CA ALA A 50 19.06 -5.25 11.77
C ALA A 50 20.52 -5.65 11.39
N MET A 51 21.18 -6.45 12.23
CA MET A 51 22.53 -7.00 12.02
C MET A 51 22.65 -7.88 10.76
N LEU A 52 21.58 -8.58 10.32
CA LEU A 52 21.63 -9.45 9.14
C LEU A 52 21.61 -8.68 7.82
N THR A 53 20.94 -7.52 7.79
CA THR A 53 21.01 -6.55 6.69
C THR A 53 22.43 -5.96 6.58
N PHE A 54 23.13 -5.79 7.71
CA PHE A 54 24.52 -5.30 7.72
C PHE A 54 25.54 -6.31 7.16
N LEU A 55 25.21 -7.61 7.12
CA LEU A 55 26.07 -8.67 6.59
C LEU A 55 25.79 -9.02 5.12
N ASP A 56 25.00 -8.20 4.40
CA ASP A 56 24.66 -8.37 2.97
C ASP A 56 23.98 -9.72 2.65
N LEU A 57 23.28 -10.30 3.64
CA LEU A 57 22.52 -11.55 3.51
C LEU A 57 21.05 -11.29 3.12
N ASP A 58 20.80 -10.25 2.33
CA ASP A 58 19.45 -9.84 1.93
C ASP A 58 18.73 -10.87 1.03
N TRP A 59 19.48 -11.78 0.41
CA TRP A 59 18.93 -12.89 -0.37
C TRP A 59 18.29 -14.00 0.50
N ALA A 60 18.61 -14.04 1.79
CA ALA A 60 17.95 -14.91 2.77
C ALA A 60 16.74 -14.22 3.44
N ASN A 61 16.38 -13.02 3.00
CA ASN A 61 15.53 -12.08 3.73
C ASN A 61 14.07 -12.20 3.27
N ARG A 62 13.19 -12.65 4.18
CA ARG A 62 11.74 -12.59 3.97
C ARG A 62 11.26 -11.19 4.38
N ASN A 63 10.90 -10.36 3.41
CA ASN A 63 10.23 -9.09 3.69
C ASN A 63 8.75 -9.33 3.96
N ALA A 64 8.18 -8.65 4.97
CA ALA A 64 6.74 -8.55 5.11
C ALA A 64 6.22 -7.34 4.35
N TYR A 65 5.13 -7.51 3.63
CA TYR A 65 4.39 -6.42 3.00
C TYR A 65 3.41 -5.86 4.00
N ILE A 66 3.32 -4.54 4.08
CA ILE A 66 2.42 -3.88 5.02
C ILE A 66 1.42 -2.99 4.28
N LEU A 67 0.18 -2.99 4.77
CA LEU A 67 -0.85 -2.05 4.39
C LEU A 67 -1.28 -1.26 5.63
N SER A 68 -0.92 0.02 5.66
CA SER A 68 -1.32 0.96 6.72
C SER A 68 -2.64 1.62 6.35
N CYS A 69 -3.65 1.48 7.20
CA CYS A 69 -4.97 2.05 6.93
C CYS A 69 -4.96 3.58 6.99
N LYS A 70 -5.31 4.26 5.90
CA LYS A 70 -5.34 5.74 5.83
C LYS A 70 -6.41 6.41 6.73
N LYS A 71 -7.31 5.61 7.34
CA LYS A 71 -8.38 6.11 8.22
C LYS A 71 -8.05 5.99 9.71
N CYS A 72 -7.51 4.85 10.14
CA CYS A 72 -7.30 4.55 11.56
C CYS A 72 -5.88 4.11 11.90
N SER A 73 -4.96 4.17 10.93
CA SER A 73 -3.53 3.84 11.08
C SER A 73 -3.22 2.40 11.51
N HIS A 74 -4.21 1.49 11.49
CA HIS A 74 -3.96 0.08 11.74
C HIS A 74 -3.13 -0.53 10.61
N VAL A 75 -2.08 -1.26 10.96
CA VAL A 75 -1.13 -1.87 10.03
C VAL A 75 -1.41 -3.37 9.90
N MET A 76 -1.73 -3.81 8.70
CA MET A 76 -1.90 -5.23 8.36
C MET A 76 -0.64 -5.76 7.69
N TRP A 77 -0.19 -6.94 8.10
CA TRP A 77 1.03 -7.59 7.62
C TRP A 77 0.69 -8.77 6.70
N PHE A 78 1.42 -8.90 5.60
CA PHE A 78 1.22 -9.93 4.59
C PHE A 78 2.56 -10.59 4.22
N SER A 79 2.58 -11.92 4.14
CA SER A 79 3.74 -12.70 3.70
C SER A 79 3.91 -12.75 2.18
N ILE A 80 2.86 -12.41 1.44
CA ILE A 80 2.83 -12.29 -0.02
C ILE A 80 2.31 -10.89 -0.35
N GLU A 81 2.86 -10.23 -1.36
CA GLU A 81 2.46 -8.87 -1.71
C GLU A 81 0.99 -8.81 -2.16
N PRO A 82 0.18 -7.92 -1.58
CA PRO A 82 -1.17 -7.67 -2.08
C PRO A 82 -1.19 -6.92 -3.41
N ASP A 83 -2.02 -7.39 -4.35
CA ASP A 83 -2.21 -6.76 -5.65
C ASP A 83 -3.00 -5.45 -5.50
N LYS A 84 -2.61 -4.42 -6.27
CA LYS A 84 -3.33 -3.15 -6.36
C LYS A 84 -4.52 -3.29 -7.31
N ILE A 85 -5.65 -2.66 -6.97
CA ILE A 85 -6.91 -2.67 -7.74
C ILE A 85 -7.22 -1.27 -8.26
#